data_AF-A0A2S3QUZ7-F1
#
_entry.id   AF-A0A2S3QUZ7-F1
#
_cell.length_a   1.000
_cell.length_b   1.000
_cell.length_c   1.000
_cell.angle_alpha   90.00
_cell.angle_beta   90.00
_cell.angle_gamma   90.00
#
_symmetry.space_group_name_H-M   'P 1'
#
loop_
_entity.id
_entity.type
_entity.pdbx_description
1 polymer ?
#
loop_
_entity_poly.entity_id
_entity_poly.type
_entity_poly.pdbx_seq_one_letter_code
_entity_poly.pdbx_strand_id
1 'polypeptide(L)' 'MASNKSKGVAIFRVVSGNFLEMYDFMVYGFYATAIAKTFFPGDNPFASLMLSLATFGAGFLMRPLGAAFLGAYIDRHG' A
#
# COMPACT_ATOMS: atom_id res chain seq x y z
N MET A 1 -28.65 -2.39 22.51
CA MET A 1 -27.63 -2.81 23.51
C MET A 1 -26.26 -2.59 22.89
N ALA A 2 -25.69 -1.38 23.03
CA ALA A 2 -24.44 -1.01 22.38
C ALA A 2 -23.27 -1.71 23.09
N SER A 3 -22.66 -2.68 22.41
CA SER A 3 -21.50 -3.42 22.91
C SER A 3 -20.36 -2.43 23.17
N ASN A 4 -19.99 -2.26 24.43
CA ASN A 4 -18.84 -1.50 24.91
C ASN A 4 -17.54 -2.23 24.52
N LYS A 5 -17.34 -2.54 23.24
CA LYS A 5 -16.08 -3.07 22.72
C LYS A 5 -15.02 -2.02 23.04
N SER A 6 -14.07 -2.41 23.89
CA SER A 6 -13.00 -1.57 24.40
C SER A 6 -12.42 -0.70 23.29
N LYS A 7 -12.59 0.63 23.41
CA LYS A 7 -12.10 1.63 22.45
C LYS A 7 -10.61 1.42 22.13
N GLY A 8 -9.85 0.87 23.07
CA GLY A 8 -8.44 0.49 22.87
C GLY A 8 -8.22 -0.57 21.79
N VAL A 9 -9.12 -1.56 21.66
CA VAL A 9 -9.02 -2.59 20.62
C VAL A 9 -9.32 -2.00 19.24
N ALA A 10 -10.25 -1.04 19.15
CA ALA A 10 -10.53 -0.34 17.89
C ALA A 10 -9.33 0.51 17.45
N ILE A 11 -8.73 1.27 18.38
CA ILE A 11 -7.52 2.06 18.10
C ILE A 11 -6.37 1.15 17.68
N PHE A 12 -6.13 0.05 18.40
CA PHE A 12 -5.08 -0.91 18.05
C PHE A 12 -5.27 -1.52 16.65
N ARG A 13 -6.51 -1.83 16.25
CA ARG A 13 -6.82 -2.31 14.90
C ARG A 13 -6.51 -1.29 13.81
N VAL A 14 -6.88 -0.02 14.02
CA VAL A 14 -6.59 1.05 13.06
C VAL A 14 -5.09 1.31 12.96
N VAL A 15 -4.41 1.38 14.11
CA VAL A 15 -2.97 1.65 14.18
C VAL A 15 -2.16 0.50 13.55
N SER A 16 -2.50 -0.75 13.86
CA SER A 16 -1.83 -1.92 13.28
C SER A 16 -2.03 -1.99 11.76
N GLY A 17 -3.23 -1.72 11.25
CA GLY A 17 -3.48 -1.62 9.80
C GLY A 17 -2.63 -0.54 9.14
N ASN A 18 -2.65 0.69 9.67
CA ASN A 18 -1.84 1.79 9.13
C ASN A 18 -0.32 1.50 9.21
N PHE A 19 0.13 0.87 10.30
CA PHE A 19 1.53 0.48 10.46
C PHE A 19 1.96 -0.55 9.40
N LEU A 20 1.13 -1.57 9.14
CA LEU A 20 1.43 -2.58 8.13
C LEU A 20 1.50 -1.97 6.72
N GLU A 21 0.61 -1.03 6.38
CA GLU A 21 0.71 -0.29 5.11
C GLU A 21 2.00 0.53 5.00
N MET A 22 2.39 1.24 6.07
CA MET A 22 3.63 2.02 6.09
C MET A 22 4.87 1.12 6.02
N TYR A 23 4.83 -0.05 6.67
CA TYR A 23 5.90 -1.04 6.60
C TYR A 23 6.08 -1.55 5.17
N ASP A 24 4.99 -1.92 4.49
CA ASP A 24 5.04 -2.41 3.11
C ASP A 24 5.64 -1.37 2.15
N PHE A 25 5.21 -0.11 2.26
CA PHE A 25 5.81 0.97 1.46
C PHE A 25 7.28 1.20 1.73
N MET A 26 7.71 1.12 2.98
CA MET A 26 9.11 1.29 3.34
C MET A 26 9.98 0.17 2.78
N VAL A 27 9.49 -1.07 2.86
CA VAL A 27 10.16 -2.26 2.30
C VAL A 27 10.22 -2.14 0.78
N TYR A 28 9.12 -1.78 0.12
CA TYR A 28 9.11 -1.57 -1.33
C TYR A 28 10.11 -0.48 -1.74
N GLY A 29 10.12 0.66 -1.06
CA GLY A 29 11.07 1.74 -1.33
C GLY A 29 12.53 1.32 -1.16
N PHE A 30 12.83 0.52 -0.13
CA PHE A 30 14.16 -0.04 0.10
C PHE A 30 14.57 -1.00 -1.03
N TYR A 31 13.66 -1.86 -1.47
CA TYR A 31 13.91 -2.81 -2.56
C TYR A 31 13.69 -2.23 -3.96
N ALA A 32 13.26 -0.97 -4.10
CA ALA A 32 12.96 -0.35 -5.39
C ALA A 32 14.16 -0.46 -6.36
N THR A 33 15.38 -0.25 -5.88
CA THR A 33 16.59 -0.39 -6.71
C THR A 33 16.85 -1.83 -7.17
N ALA A 34 16.51 -2.83 -6.35
CA ALA A 34 16.63 -4.24 -6.70
C ALA A 34 15.51 -4.67 -7.68
N ILE A 35 14.28 -4.19 -7.46
CA ILE A 35 13.12 -4.39 -8.33
C ILE A 35 13.40 -3.76 -9.70
N ALA A 36 13.92 -2.52 -9.74
CA ALA A 36 14.34 -1.83 -10.96
C ALA A 36 15.28 -2.68 -11.81
N LYS A 37 16.35 -3.21 -11.20
CA LYS A 37 17.39 -3.98 -11.91
C LYS A 37 16.90 -5.35 -12.39
N THR A 38 15.97 -5.95 -11.66
CA THR A 38 15.48 -7.31 -11.95
C THR A 38 14.32 -7.32 -12.94
N PHE A 39 13.38 -6.40 -12.80
CA PHE A 39 12.17 -6.33 -13.63
C PHE A 39 12.30 -5.38 -14.83
N PHE A 40 13.14 -4.36 -14.73
CA PHE A 40 13.42 -3.41 -15.82
C PHE A 40 14.92 -3.39 -16.14
N PRO A 41 15.51 -4.50 -16.60
CA PRO A 41 16.88 -4.48 -17.11
C PRO A 41 16.91 -3.55 -18.33
N GLY A 42 17.45 -2.35 -18.15
CA GLY A 42 17.53 -1.33 -19.18
C GLY A 42 18.98 -0.95 -19.43
N ASP A 43 19.30 -0.62 -20.68
CA ASP A 43 20.64 -0.17 -21.09
C ASP A 43 21.09 1.11 -20.36
N ASN A 44 20.15 1.84 -19.74
CA ASN A 44 20.41 3.04 -18.95
C ASN A 44 19.93 2.86 -17.49
N PRO A 45 20.85 2.85 -16.49
CA PRO A 45 20.52 2.72 -15.07
C PRO A 45 19.53 3.76 -14.55
N PHE A 46 19.50 4.96 -15.14
CA PHE A 46 18.61 6.05 -14.74
C PHE A 46 17.16 5.78 -15.13
N ALA A 47 16.94 5.19 -16.30
CA ALA A 47 15.61 4.83 -16.80
C ALA A 47 14.98 3.71 -15.95
N SER A 48 15.76 2.70 -15.58
CA SER A 48 15.30 1.61 -14.69
C SER A 48 14.90 2.13 -13.31
N LEU A 49 15.66 3.07 -12.74
CA LEU A 49 15.30 3.70 -11.45
C LEU A 49 14.01 4.51 -11.55
N MET A 50 13.86 5.31 -12.62
CA MET A 50 12.62 6.06 -12.86
C MET A 50 11.40 5.14 -13.03
N LEU A 51 11.54 4.02 -13.73
CA LEU A 51 10.47 3.04 -13.89
C LEU A 51 10.08 2.41 -12.55
N SER A 52 11.05 2.04 -11.70
CA SER A 52 10.72 1.52 -10.37
C SER A 52 10.07 2.57 -9.46
N LEU A 53 10.46 3.84 -9.57
CA LEU A 53 9.81 4.94 -8.85
C LEU A 53 8.39 5.19 -9.38
N ALA A 54 8.17 5.03 -10.69
CA ALA A 54 6.85 5.09 -11.31
C ALA A 54 5.97 3.91 -10.85
N THR A 55 6.51 2.70 -10.72
CA THR A 55 5.78 1.56 -10.14
C THR A 55 5.46 1.79 -8.67
N PHE A 56 6.37 2.40 -7.89
CA PHE A 56 6.07 2.84 -6.53
C PHE A 56 4.91 3.85 -6.51
N GLY A 57 4.95 4.86 -7.39
CA GLY A 57 3.88 5.83 -7.59
C GLY A 57 2.54 5.19 -7.98
N ALA A 58 2.55 4.18 -8.84
CA ALA A 58 1.37 3.41 -9.20
C ALA A 58 0.79 2.65 -7.98
N GLY A 59 1.63 2.20 -7.05
CA GLY A 59 1.21 1.63 -5.78
C GLY A 59 0.37 2.61 -4.92
N PHE A 60 0.63 3.92 -4.99
CA PHE A 60 -0.21 4.91 -4.30
C PHE A 60 -1.62 5.00 -4.88
N LEU A 61 -1.80 4.73 -6.18
CA LEU A 61 -3.12 4.68 -6.82
C LEU A 61 -3.93 3.46 -6.40
N MET A 62 -3.29 2.39 -5.91
CA MET A 62 -4.00 1.22 -5.40
C MET A 62 -4.82 1.52 -4.15
N ARG A 63 -4.45 2.54 -3.36
CA ARG A 63 -5.23 2.98 -2.19
C ARG A 63 -6.62 3.52 -2.54
N PRO A 64 -6.78 4.54 -3.41
CA PRO A 64 -8.08 5.00 -3.84
C PRO A 64 -8.84 3.94 -4.65
N LEU A 65 -8.15 3.10 -5.44
CA LEU A 65 -8.79 1.99 -6.13
C LEU A 65 -9.41 0.99 -5.14
N GLY A 66 -8.62 0.56 -4.15
CA GLY A 66 -9.06 -0.34 -3.09
C GLY A 66 -10.21 0.25 -2.30
N ALA A 67 -10.16 1.54 -1.96
CA ALA A 67 -11.25 2.24 -1.29
C ALA A 67 -12.53 2.30 -2.14
N ALA A 68 -12.43 2.50 -3.45
CA ALA A 68 -13.58 2.48 -4.35
C ALA A 68 -14.21 1.08 -4.46
N PHE A 69 -13.39 0.04 -4.65
CA PHE A 69 -13.86 -1.34 -4.77
C PHE A 69 -14.38 -1.92 -3.46
N LEU A 70 -13.61 -1.82 -2.37
CA LEU A 70 -14.02 -2.30 -1.05
C LEU A 70 -15.12 -1.42 -0.46
N GLY A 71 -15.11 -0.11 -0.73
CA GLY A 71 -16.20 0.80 -0.35
C GLY A 71 -17.51 0.40 -1.01
N ALA A 72 -17.52 0.21 -2.34
CA ALA A 72 -18.71 -0.27 -3.05
C ALA A 72 -19.14 -1.69 -2.61
N TYR A 73 -18.20 -2.56 -2.27
CA TYR A 73 -18.50 -3.90 -1.76
C TYR A 73 -19.15 -3.85 -0.37
N ILE A 74 -18.61 -3.03 0.54
CA ILE A 74 -19.15 -2.80 1.89
C ILE A 74 -20.51 -2.10 1.82
N ASP A 75 -20.73 -1.19 0.88
CA ASP A 75 -22.03 -0.51 0.70
C ASP A 75 -23.15 -1.47 0.28
N ARG A 76 -22.78 -2.61 -0.32
CA ARG A 76 -23.71 -3.63 -0.83
C ARG A 76 -23.90 -4.84 0.10
N HIS A 77 -22.95 -5.08 1.01
CA HIS A 77 -22.97 -6.19 1.99
C HIS A 77 -23.01 -5.72 3.46
N GLY A 78 -22.98 -4.41 3.68
CA GLY A 78 -23.01 -3.76 4.99
C GLY A 78 -24.41 -3.55 5.53
#